data_AF-A0A7I7QCR0-F1
#
_entry.id   AF-A0A7I7QCR0-F1
#
_cell.length_a   1.000
_cell.length_b   1.000
_cell.length_c   1.000
_cell.angle_alpha   90.00
_cell.angle_beta   90.00
_cell.angle_gamma   90.00
#
_symmetry.space_group_name_H-M   'P 1'
#
loop_
_entity.id
_entity.type
_entity.pdbx_description
1 polymer ?
#
loop_
_entity_poly.entity_id
_entity_poly.type
_entity_poly.pdbx_seq_one_letter_code
_entity_poly.pdbx_strand_id
1 'polypeptide(L)'
;MWSAEGLVRYLPAQAQDLLFERIHSLSAPGSWLASNVPSQGSNDPDRVERQREDMKRMRAAVAEVVDAEITDVEDLWYPEERTPVDEWLRERGWDVAAATFPELMARYHRTVPEGADDAMPPTLYVSAQRRH
;
A
#
# COMPACT_ATOMS: atom_id res chain seq x y z
N MET A 1 -7.56 -17.83 -3.89
CA MET A 1 -6.47 -16.94 -3.46
C MET A 1 -6.70 -15.59 -4.11
N TRP A 2 -6.61 -14.52 -3.33
CA TRP A 2 -6.78 -13.15 -3.76
C TRP A 2 -5.43 -12.42 -3.67
N SER A 3 -5.16 -11.52 -4.61
CA SER A 3 -4.04 -10.59 -4.54
C SER A 3 -4.52 -9.19 -4.91
N ALA A 4 -4.21 -8.21 -4.08
CA ALA A 4 -4.49 -6.78 -4.28
C ALA A 4 -3.20 -5.98 -4.08
N GLU A 5 -2.34 -6.02 -5.10
CA GLU A 5 -1.03 -5.37 -5.08
C GLU A 5 -1.07 -4.06 -5.90
N GLY A 6 -0.49 -3.00 -5.35
CA GLY A 6 -0.37 -1.71 -6.04
C GLY A 6 -1.72 -1.04 -6.31
N LEU A 7 -2.79 -1.47 -5.63
CA LEU A 7 -4.15 -1.02 -5.89
C LEU A 7 -4.67 -0.08 -4.79
N VAL A 8 -4.54 -0.49 -3.52
CA VAL A 8 -5.33 0.08 -2.41
C VAL A 8 -5.06 1.57 -2.17
N ARG A 9 -3.83 2.03 -2.45
CA ARG A 9 -3.45 3.46 -2.35
C ARG A 9 -4.23 4.38 -3.30
N TYR A 10 -4.77 3.82 -4.38
CA TYR A 10 -5.53 4.54 -5.41
C TYR A 10 -7.04 4.43 -5.21
N LEU A 11 -7.48 3.84 -4.11
CA LEU A 11 -8.89 3.75 -3.74
C LEU A 11 -9.19 4.76 -2.63
N PRO A 12 -10.32 5.49 -2.68
CA PRO A 12 -10.86 6.15 -1.50
C PRO A 12 -11.04 5.15 -0.33
N ALA A 13 -11.05 5.63 0.92
CA ALA A 13 -11.17 4.77 2.10
C ALA A 13 -12.42 3.87 2.05
N GLN A 14 -13.57 4.41 1.65
CA GLN A 14 -14.80 3.63 1.49
C GLN A 14 -14.69 2.53 0.43
N ALA A 15 -13.91 2.75 -0.63
CA ALA A 15 -13.69 1.76 -1.68
C ALA A 15 -12.71 0.67 -1.23
N GLN A 16 -11.74 0.98 -0.37
CA GLN A 16 -10.92 0.00 0.33
C GLN A 16 -11.80 -0.93 1.18
N ASP A 17 -12.68 -0.36 2.01
CA ASP A 17 -13.54 -1.15 2.89
C ASP A 17 -14.46 -2.07 2.07
N LEU A 18 -15.10 -1.52 1.04
CA LEU A 18 -15.96 -2.30 0.14
C LEU A 18 -15.19 -3.43 -0.56
N LEU A 19 -13.92 -3.20 -0.95
CA LEU A 19 -13.07 -4.24 -1.55
C LEU A 19 -12.86 -5.39 -0.57
N PHE A 20 -12.43 -5.11 0.65
CA PHE A 20 -12.13 -6.14 1.64
C PHE A 20 -13.40 -6.84 2.17
N GLU A 21 -14.52 -6.13 2.28
CA GLU A 21 -15.84 -6.71 2.55
C GLU A 21 -16.23 -7.73 1.49
N ARG A 22 -16.08 -7.38 0.20
CA ARG A 22 -16.40 -8.28 -0.91
C ARG A 22 -15.48 -9.51 -0.91
N ILE A 23 -14.18 -9.30 -0.77
CA ILE A 23 -13.20 -10.40 -0.67
C ILE A 23 -13.59 -11.33 0.50
N HIS A 24 -13.93 -10.78 1.67
CA HIS A 24 -14.35 -11.58 2.81
C HIS A 24 -15.63 -12.38 2.55
N SER A 25 -16.66 -11.74 1.98
CA SER A 25 -17.95 -12.37 1.71
C SER A 25 -17.87 -13.50 0.68
N LEU A 26 -16.94 -13.40 -0.28
CA LEU A 26 -16.76 -14.35 -1.37
C LEU A 26 -15.67 -15.41 -1.08
N SER A 27 -14.95 -15.28 0.03
CA SER A 27 -13.90 -16.22 0.39
C SER A 27 -14.48 -17.40 1.16
N ALA A 28 -14.24 -18.63 0.69
CA ALA A 28 -14.50 -19.83 1.46
C ALA A 28 -13.42 -20.05 2.55
N PRO A 29 -13.66 -20.89 3.57
CA PRO A 29 -12.63 -21.25 4.55
C PRO A 29 -11.37 -21.81 3.89
N GLY A 30 -10.20 -21.46 4.41
CA GLY A 30 -8.90 -21.80 3.83
C GLY A 30 -8.45 -20.89 2.68
N SER A 31 -9.26 -19.93 2.25
CA SER A 31 -8.87 -18.93 1.25
C SER A 31 -7.71 -18.06 1.72
N TRP A 32 -6.81 -17.72 0.80
CA TRP A 32 -5.69 -16.81 1.03
C TRP A 32 -5.93 -15.43 0.43
N LEU A 33 -5.40 -14.40 1.09
CA LEU A 33 -5.34 -13.01 0.65
C LEU A 33 -3.91 -12.49 0.85
N ALA A 34 -3.37 -11.80 -0.15
CA ALA A 34 -2.17 -10.99 -0.04
C ALA A 34 -2.44 -9.56 -0.57
N SER A 35 -1.97 -8.54 0.13
CA SER A 35 -2.17 -7.14 -0.26
C SER A 35 -1.04 -6.25 0.27
N ASN A 36 -0.73 -5.18 -0.46
CA ASN A 36 -0.07 -4.02 0.12
C ASN A 36 -1.10 -2.91 0.35
N VAL A 37 -1.06 -2.27 1.51
CA VAL A 37 -2.02 -1.24 1.92
C VAL A 37 -1.27 -0.05 2.52
N PRO A 38 -1.81 1.17 2.42
CA PRO A 38 -1.25 2.32 3.13
C PRO A 38 -1.15 2.03 4.64
N SER A 39 0.00 2.31 5.26
CA SER A 39 0.21 2.11 6.70
C SER A 39 0.03 3.41 7.49
N GLN A 40 0.21 3.33 8.81
CA GLN A 40 0.22 4.50 9.69
C GLN A 40 1.17 5.60 9.16
N GLY A 41 0.70 6.85 9.22
CA GLY A 41 1.43 8.01 8.71
C GLY A 41 1.43 8.16 7.18
N SER A 42 0.66 7.36 6.44
CA SER A 42 0.52 7.51 4.97
C SER A 42 -0.36 8.69 4.56
N ASN A 43 -1.18 9.22 5.47
CA ASN A 43 -2.02 10.40 5.28
C ASN A 43 -1.44 11.69 5.90
N ASP A 44 -0.20 11.64 6.39
CA ASP A 44 0.49 12.83 6.91
C ASP A 44 0.67 13.86 5.78
N PRO A 45 0.09 15.07 5.89
CA PRO A 45 0.09 16.04 4.80
C PRO A 45 1.49 16.47 4.36
N ASP A 46 2.40 16.68 5.31
CA ASP A 46 3.76 17.14 5.01
C ASP A 46 4.54 16.04 4.28
N ARG A 47 4.33 14.77 4.66
CA ARG A 47 4.93 13.63 3.96
C ARG A 47 4.34 13.44 2.57
N VAL A 48 3.02 13.52 2.42
CA VAL A 48 2.36 13.38 1.13
C VAL A 48 2.86 14.44 0.15
N GLU A 49 3.01 15.68 0.60
CA GLU A 49 3.54 16.76 -0.22
C GLU A 49 4.99 16.50 -0.65
N ARG A 50 5.88 16.15 0.29
CA ARG A 50 7.28 15.79 -0.04
C ARG A 50 7.36 14.65 -1.07
N GLN A 51 6.51 13.64 -0.93
CA GLN A 51 6.47 12.51 -1.87
C GLN A 51 6.02 12.91 -3.27
N ARG A 52 5.03 13.80 -3.36
CA ARG A 52 4.59 14.35 -4.65
C ARG A 52 5.69 15.18 -5.31
N GLU A 53 6.38 16.02 -4.56
CA GLU A 53 7.51 16.81 -5.06
C GLU A 53 8.64 15.90 -5.56
N ASP A 54 9.00 14.86 -4.81
CA ASP A 54 10.04 13.90 -5.18
C ASP A 54 9.68 13.13 -6.46
N MET A 55 8.45 12.61 -6.53
CA MET A 55 7.97 11.89 -7.71
C MET A 55 7.91 12.79 -8.95
N LYS A 56 7.45 14.04 -8.79
CA LYS A 56 7.45 15.04 -9.86
C LYS A 56 8.86 15.34 -10.37
N ARG A 57 9.84 15.50 -9.47
CA ARG A 57 11.25 15.69 -9.84
C ARG A 57 11.82 14.50 -10.60
N MET A 58 11.60 13.29 -10.10
CA MET A 58 12.05 12.05 -10.75
C MET A 58 11.42 11.91 -12.14
N ARG A 59 10.12 12.17 -12.25
CA ARG A 59 9.37 12.07 -13.50
C ARG A 59 9.88 13.04 -14.56
N ALA A 60 10.14 14.29 -14.19
CA ALA A 60 10.72 15.27 -15.10
C ALA A 60 12.10 14.81 -15.62
N ALA A 61 12.96 14.29 -14.73
CA ALA A 61 14.27 13.77 -15.12
C ALA A 61 14.16 12.54 -16.06
N VAL A 62 13.21 11.64 -15.81
CA VAL A 62 12.98 10.46 -16.68
C VAL A 62 12.43 10.89 -18.04
N ALA A 63 11.46 11.79 -18.08
CA ALA A 63 10.84 12.28 -19.32
C ALA A 63 11.87 12.90 -20.27
N GLU A 64 12.85 13.66 -19.75
CA GLU A 64 13.97 14.18 -20.54
C GLU A 64 14.84 13.08 -21.13
N VAL A 65 15.07 11.98 -20.40
CA VAL A 65 15.90 10.86 -20.85
C VAL A 65 15.20 10.00 -21.89
N VAL A 66 13.89 9.77 -21.74
CA VAL A 66 13.13 8.87 -22.61
C VAL A 66 12.40 9.60 -23.76
N ASP A 67 12.49 10.93 -23.82
CA ASP A 67 11.80 11.80 -24.80
C ASP A 67 10.30 11.46 -24.93
N ALA A 68 9.65 11.23 -23.78
CA ALA A 68 8.24 10.86 -23.70
C ALA A 68 7.60 11.39 -22.41
N GLU A 69 6.31 11.72 -22.50
CA GLU A 69 5.53 12.11 -21.34
C GLU A 69 5.29 10.89 -20.42
N ILE A 70 5.52 11.08 -19.13
CA ILE A 70 5.28 10.07 -18.11
C ILE A 70 4.03 10.47 -17.33
N THR A 71 3.07 9.55 -17.23
CA THR A 71 1.80 9.76 -16.52
C THR A 71 2.00 10.18 -15.07
N ASP A 72 1.27 11.21 -14.64
CA ASP A 72 1.15 11.61 -13.25
C ASP A 72 0.25 10.62 -12.49
N VAL A 73 0.83 9.86 -11.58
CA VAL A 73 0.10 8.85 -10.79
C VAL A 73 -0.02 9.26 -9.32
N GLU A 74 0.63 10.35 -8.92
CA GLU A 74 0.65 10.88 -7.56
C GLU A 74 -0.55 11.76 -7.23
N ASP A 75 -1.17 12.35 -8.24
CA ASP A 75 -2.48 13.01 -8.12
C ASP A 75 -3.61 12.00 -7.86
N LEU A 76 -3.38 10.71 -8.10
CA LEU A 76 -4.36 9.64 -7.89
C LEU A 76 -4.36 9.07 -6.46
N TRP A 77 -3.51 9.58 -5.57
CA TRP A 77 -3.44 9.11 -4.19
C TRP A 77 -4.58 9.70 -3.35
N TYR A 78 -5.18 8.85 -2.50
CA TYR A 78 -6.20 9.26 -1.53
C TYR A 78 -5.60 9.22 -0.11
N PRO A 79 -5.04 10.35 0.39
CA PRO A 79 -4.43 10.44 1.73
C PRO A 79 -5.51 10.61 2.82
N GLU A 80 -6.39 9.62 2.92
CA GLU A 80 -7.49 9.58 3.89
C GLU A 80 -7.09 8.72 5.09
N GLU A 81 -7.73 8.97 6.24
CA GLU A 81 -7.72 8.01 7.33
C GLU A 81 -8.46 6.73 6.90
N ARG A 82 -7.91 5.57 7.25
CA ARG A 82 -8.31 4.28 6.70
C ARG A 82 -8.46 3.25 7.80
N THR A 83 -9.37 2.31 7.59
CA THR A 83 -9.46 1.12 8.43
C THR A 83 -8.16 0.30 8.35
N PRO A 84 -7.58 -0.11 9.49
CA PRO A 84 -6.42 -0.99 9.54
C PRO A 84 -6.82 -2.39 9.04
N VAL A 85 -6.45 -2.71 7.80
CA VAL A 85 -6.90 -3.92 7.09
C VAL A 85 -6.50 -5.20 7.82
N ASP A 86 -5.30 -5.24 8.40
CA ASP A 86 -4.81 -6.40 9.13
C ASP A 86 -5.63 -6.67 10.40
N GLU A 87 -5.97 -5.63 11.17
CA GLU A 87 -6.86 -5.74 12.33
C GLU A 87 -8.28 -6.13 11.91
N TRP A 88 -8.83 -5.46 10.89
CA TRP A 88 -10.17 -5.74 10.37
C TRP A 88 -10.33 -7.20 9.90
N LEU A 89 -9.29 -7.77 9.29
CA LEU A 89 -9.24 -9.17 8.88
C LEU A 89 -9.18 -10.11 10.10
N ARG A 90 -8.34 -9.81 11.11
CA ARG A 90 -8.23 -10.62 12.34
C ARG A 90 -9.58 -10.73 13.06
N GLU A 91 -10.30 -9.62 13.18
CA GLU A 91 -11.65 -9.57 13.77
C GLU A 91 -12.66 -10.45 13.01
N ARG A 92 -12.45 -10.66 11.71
CA ARG A 92 -13.37 -11.40 10.81
C ARG A 92 -12.91 -12.81 10.50
N GLY A 93 -12.19 -13.41 11.44
CA GLY A 93 -11.85 -14.83 11.34
C GLY A 93 -10.67 -15.12 10.44
N TRP A 94 -9.84 -14.16 10.06
CA TRP A 94 -8.61 -14.45 9.33
C TRP A 94 -7.42 -14.63 10.29
N ASP A 95 -6.53 -15.56 9.96
CA ASP A 95 -5.18 -15.59 10.51
C ASP A 95 -4.30 -14.66 9.66
N VAL A 96 -3.61 -13.70 10.29
CA VAL A 96 -3.00 -12.55 9.59
C VAL A 96 -1.56 -12.35 10.03
N ALA A 97 -0.64 -12.42 9.06
CA ALA A 97 0.72 -11.91 9.18
C ALA A 97 0.85 -10.59 8.43
N ALA A 98 1.52 -9.62 9.06
CA ALA A 98 1.78 -8.32 8.44
C ALA A 98 3.24 -7.88 8.69
N ALA A 99 3.78 -7.11 7.76
CA ALA A 99 5.10 -6.51 7.88
C ALA A 99 5.12 -5.16 7.18
N THR A 100 5.71 -4.15 7.81
CA THR A 100 5.97 -2.86 7.18
C THR A 100 7.04 -2.98 6.10
N PHE A 101 7.07 -2.02 5.17
CA PHE A 101 8.13 -1.98 4.15
C PHE A 101 9.56 -2.02 4.74
N PRO A 102 9.90 -1.24 5.79
CA PRO A 102 11.23 -1.31 6.40
C PRO A 102 11.54 -2.69 7.02
N GLU A 103 10.58 -3.32 7.71
CA GLU A 103 10.77 -4.66 8.28
C GLU A 103 11.02 -5.72 7.19
N LEU A 104 10.30 -5.63 6.07
CA LEU A 104 10.50 -6.51 4.92
C LEU A 104 11.87 -6.31 4.27
N MET A 105 12.29 -5.06 4.06
CA MET A 105 13.61 -4.75 3.52
C MET A 105 14.72 -5.31 4.43
N ALA A 106 14.61 -5.07 5.74
CA ALA A 106 15.56 -5.58 6.73
C ALA A 106 15.62 -7.12 6.74
N ARG A 107 14.45 -7.79 6.68
CA ARG A 107 14.34 -9.26 6.63
C ARG A 107 15.09 -9.86 5.44
N TYR A 108 15.14 -9.17 4.31
CA TYR A 108 15.84 -9.61 3.11
C TYR A 108 17.23 -8.97 2.93
N HIS A 109 17.77 -8.37 3.99
CA HIS A 109 19.08 -7.71 3.98
C HIS A 109 19.20 -6.66 2.86
N ARG A 110 18.14 -5.88 2.67
CA ARG A 110 18.10 -4.72 1.77
C ARG A 110 18.11 -3.45 2.61
N THR A 111 18.91 -2.49 2.19
CA THR A 111 18.97 -1.15 2.80
C THR A 111 18.24 -0.15 1.93
N VAL A 112 17.49 0.74 2.56
CA VAL A 112 16.99 1.94 1.89
C VAL A 112 18.16 2.93 1.81
N PRO A 113 18.50 3.50 0.64
CA PRO A 113 19.53 4.52 0.54
C PRO A 113 19.21 5.73 1.44
N GLU A 114 20.25 6.35 2.01
CA GLU A 114 20.07 7.58 2.78
C GLU A 114 19.38 8.66 1.94
N GLY A 115 18.36 9.32 2.52
CA GLY A 115 17.56 10.33 1.83
C GLY A 115 16.46 9.79 0.92
N ALA A 116 16.28 8.46 0.83
CA ALA A 116 15.16 7.82 0.15
C ALA A 116 14.08 7.31 1.12
N ASP A 117 14.09 7.75 2.38
CA ASP A 117 13.15 7.31 3.41
C ASP A 117 11.69 7.62 3.08
N ASP A 118 11.44 8.74 2.39
CA ASP A 118 10.11 9.12 1.92
C ASP A 118 9.83 8.63 0.48
N ALA A 119 10.80 8.02 -0.23
CA ALA A 119 10.62 7.60 -1.64
C ALA A 119 9.55 6.51 -1.81
N MET A 120 9.25 5.75 -0.76
CA MET A 120 8.11 4.85 -0.70
C MET A 120 7.11 5.34 0.34
N PRO A 121 5.82 5.43 0.00
CA PRO A 121 4.80 5.71 1.00
C PRO A 121 4.82 4.64 2.10
N PRO A 122 4.53 5.01 3.35
CA PRO A 122 4.32 4.05 4.43
C PRO A 122 3.35 2.96 3.97
N THR A 123 3.86 1.73 3.92
CA THR A 123 3.16 0.58 3.33
C THR A 123 3.24 -0.60 4.29
N LEU A 124 2.09 -1.23 4.50
CA LEU A 124 1.94 -2.49 5.22
C LEU A 124 1.67 -3.60 4.21
N TYR A 125 2.45 -4.67 4.28
CA TYR A 125 2.24 -5.89 3.53
C TYR A 125 1.47 -6.86 4.41
N VAL A 126 0.31 -7.31 3.94
CA VAL A 126 -0.61 -8.18 4.67
C VAL A 126 -0.75 -9.49 3.92
N SER A 127 -0.57 -10.60 4.61
CA SER A 127 -0.91 -11.95 4.16
C SER A 127 -1.86 -12.59 5.16
N ALA A 128 -2.97 -13.15 4.68
CA ALA A 128 -4.00 -13.67 5.54
C ALA A 128 -4.63 -14.97 5.00
N GLN A 129 -4.99 -15.88 5.90
CA GLN A 129 -5.74 -17.09 5.60
C GLN A 129 -7.08 -17.10 6.35
N ARG A 130 -8.19 -17.30 5.63
CA ARG A 130 -9.53 -17.35 6.24
C ARG A 130 -9.65 -18.62 7.06
N ARG A 131 -9.98 -18.48 8.35
CA ARG A 131 -10.32 -19.62 9.21
C ARG A 131 -11.70 -20.15 8.82
N HIS A 132 -12.09 -21.24 9.48
CA HIS A 132 -13.34 -21.99 9.29
C HIS A 132 -14.58 -21.17 8.93
#